data_AF-A0A754B728-F1
#
_entry.id   AF-A0A754B728-F1
#
_cell.length_a   1.000
_cell.length_b   1.000
_cell.length_c   1.000
_cell.angle_alpha   90.00
_cell.angle_beta   90.00
_cell.angle_gamma   90.00
#
_symmetry.space_group_name_H-M   'P 1'
#
loop_
_entity.id
_entity.type
_entity.pdbx_description
1 polymer ?
#
loop_
_entity_poly.entity_id
_entity_poly.type
_entity_poly.pdbx_seq_one_letter_code
_entity_poly.pdbx_strand_id
1 'polypeptide(L)' 'MKKEYRDCHLYYQVAREAVQLEKDGEYNRAAKVWMKAAGESINRVNEEWAIMRTNFCHTQITREKIRKEFESRKSQGGAV' A
#
# COMPACT_ATOMS: atom_id res chain seq x y z
N MET A 1 -22.59 23.09 6.46
CA MET A 1 -21.37 22.54 5.83
C MET A 1 -21.73 21.24 5.15
N LYS A 2 -21.57 21.15 3.83
CA LYS A 2 -21.98 19.98 3.03
C LYS A 2 -21.20 18.74 3.46
N LYS A 3 -21.91 17.73 3.97
CA LYS A 3 -21.38 16.41 4.34
C LYS A 3 -20.95 15.57 3.13
N GLU A 4 -21.07 16.10 1.92
CA GLU A 4 -21.00 15.39 0.63
C GLU A 4 -19.62 14.82 0.26
N TYR A 5 -18.59 15.08 1.06
CA TYR A 5 -17.22 14.58 0.82
C TYR A 5 -16.63 13.76 1.97
N ARG A 6 -17.37 13.54 3.06
CA ARG A 6 -16.85 12.81 4.22
C ARG A 6 -17.14 11.32 4.09
N ASP A 7 -16.13 10.52 4.38
CA ASP A 7 -16.28 9.08 4.54
C ASP A 7 -16.71 8.71 5.96
N CYS A 8 -16.91 7.42 6.19
CA CYS A 8 -17.09 6.86 7.51
C CYS A 8 -15.80 6.98 8.36
N HIS A 9 -15.95 7.01 9.69
CA HIS A 9 -14.81 7.10 10.60
C HIS A 9 -13.83 5.93 10.43
N LEU A 10 -14.38 4.74 10.13
CA LEU A 10 -13.62 3.51 9.98
C LEU A 10 -12.68 3.56 8.77
N TYR A 11 -13.12 4.10 7.62
CA TYR A 11 -12.26 4.38 6.47
C TYR A 11 -11.03 5.18 6.90
N TYR A 12 -11.22 6.32 7.57
CA TYR A 12 -10.09 7.17 7.97
C TYR A 12 -9.16 6.50 8.97
N GLN A 13 -9.68 5.69 9.88
CA GLN A 13 -8.86 4.92 10.83
C GLN A 13 -7.99 3.91 10.08
N VAL A 14 -8.58 3.10 9.21
CA VAL A 14 -7.87 2.06 8.45
C VAL A 14 -6.89 2.68 7.45
N ALA A 15 -7.28 3.75 6.76
CA ALA A 15 -6.40 4.47 5.83
C ALA A 15 -5.17 5.07 6.54
N ARG A 16 -5.32 5.61 7.76
CA ARG A 16 -4.17 6.11 8.53
C ARG A 16 -3.20 5.00 8.92
N GLU A 17 -3.71 3.84 9.32
CA GLU A 17 -2.88 2.66 9.58
C GLU A 17 -2.12 2.23 8.33
N ALA A 18 -2.80 2.17 7.17
CA ALA A 18 -2.17 1.84 5.90
C ALA A 18 -1.03 2.81 5.54
N VAL A 19 -1.26 4.12 5.70
CA VAL A 19 -0.22 5.15 5.48
C VAL A 19 0.99 4.95 6.39
N GLN A 20 0.79 4.60 7.66
CA GLN A 20 1.91 4.35 8.57
C GLN A 20 2.73 3.14 8.11
N LEU A 21 2.07 2.04 7.73
CA LEU A 21 2.75 0.86 7.19
C LEU A 21 3.52 1.17 5.91
N GLU A 22 3.02 2.04 5.03
CA GLU A 22 3.77 2.48 3.85
C GLU A 22 5.04 3.25 4.21
N LYS A 23 4.97 4.13 5.21
CA LYS A 23 6.14 4.88 5.71
C LYS A 23 7.18 3.95 6.31
N ASP A 24 6.74 2.88 6.97
CA ASP A 24 7.60 1.86 7.57
C ASP A 24 8.17 0.89 6.51
N GLY A 25 7.77 1.01 5.24
CA GLY A 25 8.19 0.12 4.16
C GLY A 25 7.51 -1.25 4.17
N GLU A 26 6.50 -1.43 5.02
CA GLU A 26 5.73 -2.66 5.22
C GLU A 26 4.66 -2.86 4.14
N TYR A 27 5.06 -2.79 2.86
CA TYR A 27 4.15 -2.75 1.72
C TYR A 27 3.21 -3.96 1.62
N ASN A 28 3.63 -5.14 2.08
CA ASN A 28 2.75 -6.33 2.14
C ASN A 28 1.57 -6.14 3.09
N ARG A 29 1.82 -5.52 4.24
CA ARG A 29 0.77 -5.23 5.23
C ARG A 29 -0.05 -4.04 4.76
N ALA A 30 0.60 -2.98 4.28
CA ALA A 30 -0.06 -1.80 3.75
C ALA A 30 -1.07 -2.12 2.64
N ALA A 31 -0.73 -3.00 1.69
CA ALA A 31 -1.63 -3.44 0.63
C ALA A 31 -2.94 -4.03 1.18
N LYS A 32 -2.85 -4.89 2.20
CA LYS A 32 -4.02 -5.51 2.83
C LYS A 32 -4.88 -4.49 3.56
N VAL A 33 -4.24 -3.55 4.26
CA VAL A 33 -4.94 -2.51 5.03
C VAL A 33 -5.59 -1.50 4.10
N TRP A 34 -4.96 -1.12 2.97
CA TRP A 34 -5.61 -0.32 1.94
C TRP A 34 -6.81 -1.00 1.29
N MET A 35 -6.70 -2.30 0.97
CA MET A 35 -7.84 -3.06 0.45
C MET A 35 -9.00 -3.10 1.46
N LYS A 36 -8.69 -3.23 2.75
CA LYS A 36 -9.69 -3.10 3.82
C LYS A 36 -10.30 -1.71 3.81
N ALA A 37 -9.51 -0.64 3.75
CA ALA A 37 -10.01 0.73 3.69
C ALA A 37 -10.97 0.93 2.51
N ALA A 38 -10.67 0.36 1.34
CA ALA A 38 -11.58 0.40 0.19
C ALA A 38 -12.95 -0.21 0.52
N GLY A 39 -12.98 -1.37 1.19
CA GLY A 39 -14.24 -2.03 1.59
C GLY A 39 -15.04 -1.29 2.66
N GLU A 40 -14.39 -0.48 3.50
CA GLU A 40 -15.06 0.34 4.52
C GLU A 40 -15.56 1.69 3.97
N SER A 41 -15.09 2.07 2.78
CA SER A 41 -15.38 3.36 2.17
C SER A 41 -16.84 3.44 1.73
N ILE A 42 -17.53 4.50 2.15
CA ILE A 42 -18.85 4.85 1.61
C ILE A 42 -18.76 5.92 0.51
N ASN A 43 -17.57 6.47 0.28
CA ASN A 43 -17.30 7.41 -0.80
C ASN A 43 -16.49 6.73 -1.92
N ARG A 44 -17.04 6.74 -3.14
CA ARG A 44 -16.41 6.11 -4.30
C ARG A 44 -15.01 6.64 -4.60
N VAL A 45 -14.75 7.94 -4.39
CA VAL A 45 -13.44 8.54 -4.62
C VAL A 45 -12.40 7.95 -3.67
N ASN A 46 -12.80 7.73 -2.42
CA ASN A 46 -11.93 7.18 -1.37
C ASN A 46 -11.70 5.68 -1.54
N GLU A 47 -12.71 4.96 -2.04
CA GLU A 47 -12.62 3.55 -2.43
C GLU A 47 -11.61 3.39 -3.58
N GLU A 48 -11.80 4.13 -4.67
CA GLU A 48 -10.91 4.10 -5.84
C GLU A 48 -9.48 4.49 -5.43
N TRP A 49 -9.32 5.50 -4.57
CA TRP A 49 -8.02 5.87 -4.05
C TRP A 49 -7.35 4.74 -3.27
N ALA A 50 -8.08 4.07 -2.38
CA ALA A 50 -7.57 2.96 -1.59
C ALA A 50 -7.20 1.74 -2.46
N ILE A 51 -7.97 1.46 -3.52
CA ILE A 51 -7.63 0.43 -4.52
C ILE A 51 -6.31 0.78 -5.22
N MET A 52 -6.16 2.03 -5.67
CA MET A 52 -4.93 2.49 -6.33
C MET A 52 -3.71 2.41 -5.41
N ARG A 53 -3.88 2.72 -4.11
CA ARG A 53 -2.81 2.54 -3.12
C ARG A 53 -2.46 1.08 -2.88
N THR A 54 -3.43 0.18 -2.94
CA THR A 54 -3.16 -1.27 -2.89
C THR A 54 -2.28 -1.71 -4.06
N ASN A 55 -2.61 -1.28 -5.28
CA ASN A 55 -1.82 -1.57 -6.48
C ASN A 55 -0.40 -0.97 -6.41
N PHE A 56 -0.28 0.23 -5.86
CA PHE A 56 1.03 0.84 -5.59
C PHE A 56 1.87 -0.03 -4.65
N CYS A 57 1.30 -0.50 -3.54
CA CYS A 57 2.00 -1.39 -2.61
C CYS A 57 2.45 -2.68 -3.29
N HIS A 58 1.60 -3.30 -4.13
CA HIS A 58 1.99 -4.47 -4.94
C HIS A 58 3.18 -4.19 -5.87
N THR A 59 3.19 -3.02 -6.50
CA THR A 59 4.32 -2.60 -7.35
C THR A 59 5.62 -2.48 -6.55
N GLN A 60 5.56 -1.90 -5.35
CA GLN A 60 6.74 -1.78 -4.47
C GLN A 60 7.24 -3.14 -3.98
N ILE A 61 6.33 -4.06 -3.63
CA ILE A 61 6.71 -5.44 -3.27
C ILE A 61 7.48 -6.11 -4.40
N THR A 62 7.02 -5.98 -5.65
CA THR A 62 7.71 -6.54 -6.82
C THR A 62 9.06 -5.89 -7.05
N ARG A 63 9.16 -4.56 -6.94
CA ARG A 63 10.44 -3.83 -7.08
C ARG A 63 11.47 -4.29 -6.06
N GLU A 64 11.08 -4.42 -4.79
CA GLU A 64 11.96 -4.89 -3.73
C GLU A 64 12.43 -6.35 -3.95
N LYS A 65 11.56 -7.21 -4.48
CA LYS A 65 11.95 -8.58 -4.87
C LYS A 65 13.00 -8.57 -5.98
N ILE A 66 12.76 -7.84 -7.06
CA ILE A 66 13.69 -7.74 -8.20
C ILE A 66 15.04 -7.17 -7.74
N ARG A 67 15.02 -6.14 -6.89
CA ARG A 67 16.22 -5.55 -6.31
C ARG A 67 17.04 -6.59 -5.54
N LYS A 68 16.41 -7.33 -4.63
CA LYS A 68 17.07 -8.38 -3.83
C LYS A 68 17.65 -9.49 -4.71
N GLU A 69 16.93 -9.91 -5.74
CA GLU A 69 17.43 -10.91 -6.69
C GLU A 69 18.66 -10.41 -7.46
N PHE A 70 18.65 -9.14 -7.88
CA PHE A 70 19.78 -8.53 -8.56
C PHE A 70 21.01 -8.43 -7.64
N GLU A 71 20.81 -7.98 -6.39
CA GLU A 71 21.88 -7.91 -5.38
C GLU A 71 22.47 -9.29 -5.08
N SER A 72 21.63 -10.33 -4.99
CA SER A 72 22.06 -11.73 -4.80
C SER A 72 22.89 -12.25 -5.98
N ARG A 73 22.50 -11.96 -7.23
CA ARG A 73 23.31 -12.36 -8.40
C ARG A 73 24.66 -11.64 -8.44
N LYS A 74 24.71 -10.37 -8.05
CA LYS A 74 25.95 -9.59 -8.02
C LYS A 74 26.94 -10.13 -6.98
N SER A 75 26.46 -10.55 -5.80
CA SER A 75 27.33 -11.13 -4.77
C SER A 75 27.90 -12.50 -5.17
N GLN A 76 27.17 -13.27 -6.00
CA GLN A 76 27.63 -14.56 -6.52
C GLN A 76 28.63 -14.44 -7.67
N GLY A 77 28.55 -13.39 -8.49
CA GLY A 77 29.44 -13.17 -9.65
C GLY A 77 30.77 -12.46 -9.33
N GLY A 78 31.04 -12.12 -8.06
CA GLY A 78 32.24 -11.39 -7.62
C GLY A 78 33.38 -12.27 -7.10
N ALA A 79 33.27 -13.60 -7.17
CA ALA A 79 34.31 -14.53 -6.78
C ALA A 79 35.05 -15.05 -8.03
N VAL A 80 35.99 -14.28 -8.56
CA VAL A 80 37.03 -14.72 -9.49
C VAL A 80 38.35 -14.14 -9.04
#